data_AF-A0A255S723-F1
#
_entry.id   AF-A0A255S723-F1
#
_cell.length_a   1.000
_cell.length_b   1.000
_cell.length_c   1.000
_cell.angle_alpha   90.00
_cell.angle_beta   90.00
_cell.angle_gamma   90.00
#
_symmetry.space_group_name_H-M   'P 1'
#
loop_
_entity.id
_entity.type
_entity.pdbx_description
1 polymer ?
#
loop_
_entity_poly.entity_id
_entity_poly.type
_entity_poly.pdbx_seq_one_letter_code
_entity_poly.pdbx_strand_id
1 'polypeptide(L)'
;MTQRSFLCDRVVVTVPTKWIELSQNDLRYVIRLLWIYGETPDWQNRVRVAAFLHFAGIEVYHRTDAGWLCRKGKQTFNLNPELLPELVAPLDFLCHSEEMNVRIEEAAGHKAYDFELTELPFGLYLQLENYYQGFLQTRAMDALQKIAEILYQCQGESPEFKEEELFGAFLWYGAVKLLLSRFHPHFLKKSEESADITQESMREGMLAQIRLLTKGDVTKQRYILEETDTWMALDELDALARDADEIKKKYGN
;
A
#
# COMPACT_ATOMS: atom_id res chain seq x y z
N MET A 1 31.72 -38.70 -19.65
CA MET A 1 30.98 -39.29 -18.52
C MET A 1 29.65 -38.56 -18.45
N THR A 2 28.59 -39.18 -18.96
CA THR A 2 27.29 -38.53 -19.20
C THR A 2 26.46 -38.61 -17.93
N GLN A 3 26.51 -37.58 -17.09
CA GLN A 3 25.62 -37.48 -15.95
C GLN A 3 24.25 -37.03 -16.49
N ARG A 4 23.42 -38.00 -16.92
CA ARG A 4 22.00 -37.75 -17.19
C ARG A 4 21.36 -37.38 -15.86
N SER A 5 21.16 -36.09 -15.65
CA SER A 5 20.32 -35.57 -14.58
C SER A 5 18.91 -36.14 -14.79
N PHE A 6 18.43 -36.98 -13.85
CA PHE A 6 17.07 -37.55 -13.85
C PHE A 6 16.00 -36.52 -13.45
N LEU A 7 16.32 -35.23 -13.58
CA LEU A 7 15.49 -34.12 -13.17
C LEU A 7 14.58 -33.73 -14.33
N CYS A 8 13.31 -33.50 -14.02
CA CYS A 8 12.22 -33.29 -14.99
C CYS A 8 12.61 -32.36 -16.17
N ASP A 9 12.37 -32.79 -17.41
CA ASP A 9 12.72 -32.02 -18.63
C ASP A 9 11.90 -30.73 -18.80
N ARG A 10 10.75 -30.59 -18.12
CA ARG A 10 9.91 -29.38 -18.20
C ARG A 10 9.00 -29.24 -16.98
N VAL A 11 9.14 -28.12 -16.26
CA VAL A 11 8.21 -27.70 -15.19
C VAL A 11 7.48 -26.45 -15.68
N VAL A 12 6.14 -26.53 -15.79
CA VAL A 12 5.30 -25.37 -16.13
C VAL A 12 4.80 -24.74 -14.84
N VAL A 13 4.91 -23.42 -14.73
CA VAL A 13 4.45 -22.62 -13.59
C VAL A 13 3.57 -21.49 -14.09
N THR A 14 2.59 -21.13 -13.27
CA THR A 14 1.74 -19.96 -13.48
C THR A 14 1.92 -19.07 -12.27
N VAL A 15 2.19 -17.79 -12.51
CA VAL A 15 2.38 -16.79 -11.48
C VAL A 15 1.49 -15.59 -11.79
N PRO A 16 1.00 -14.86 -10.78
CA PRO A 16 0.27 -13.63 -10.98
C PRO A 16 1.16 -12.58 -11.66
N THR A 17 0.53 -11.63 -12.34
CA THR A 17 1.19 -10.51 -13.04
C THR A 17 0.73 -9.15 -12.54
N LYS A 18 -0.31 -9.13 -11.69
CA LYS A 18 -0.91 -7.92 -11.12
C LYS A 18 -1.45 -8.19 -9.72
N TRP A 19 -1.57 -7.14 -8.93
CA TRP A 19 -2.09 -7.19 -7.56
C TRP A 19 -3.50 -7.82 -7.45
N ILE A 20 -4.40 -7.46 -8.38
CA ILE A 20 -5.78 -7.98 -8.42
C ILE A 20 -5.91 -9.50 -8.63
N GLU A 21 -4.84 -10.16 -9.10
CA GLU A 21 -4.81 -11.60 -9.32
C GLU A 21 -4.46 -12.39 -8.04
N LEU A 22 -4.03 -11.70 -6.97
CA LEU A 22 -3.66 -12.33 -5.70
C LEU A 22 -4.91 -12.73 -4.90
N SER A 23 -4.92 -13.96 -4.40
CA SER A 23 -5.87 -14.35 -3.36
C SER A 23 -5.57 -13.63 -2.04
N GLN A 24 -6.51 -13.58 -1.10
CA GLN A 24 -6.28 -12.97 0.23
C GLN A 24 -5.09 -13.61 0.98
N ASN A 25 -4.86 -14.92 0.81
CA ASN A 25 -3.71 -15.61 1.40
C ASN A 25 -2.40 -15.21 0.72
N ASP A 26 -2.40 -15.11 -0.61
CA ASP A 26 -1.25 -14.69 -1.39
C ASP A 26 -0.86 -13.24 -1.13
N LEU A 27 -1.85 -12.35 -1.02
CA LEU A 27 -1.67 -10.96 -0.68
C LEU A 27 -1.01 -10.82 0.70
N ARG A 28 -1.53 -11.52 1.71
CA ARG A 28 -0.93 -11.56 3.06
C ARG A 28 0.50 -12.07 3.06
N TYR A 29 0.76 -13.13 2.29
CA TYR A 29 2.11 -13.68 2.15
C TYR A 29 3.07 -12.65 1.54
N VAL A 30 2.69 -12.02 0.43
CA VAL A 30 3.48 -10.97 -0.23
C VAL A 30 3.74 -9.80 0.69
N ILE A 31 2.72 -9.29 1.38
CA ILE A 31 2.87 -8.15 2.29
C ILE A 31 3.81 -8.52 3.44
N ARG A 32 3.74 -9.75 3.95
CA ARG A 32 4.70 -10.24 4.94
C ARG A 32 6.13 -10.26 4.39
N LEU A 33 6.34 -10.67 3.13
CA LEU A 33 7.66 -10.61 2.50
C LEU A 33 8.16 -9.16 2.38
N LEU A 34 7.29 -8.22 1.98
CA LEU A 34 7.63 -6.81 1.89
C LEU A 34 7.99 -6.22 3.26
N TRP A 35 7.28 -6.61 4.31
CA TRP A 35 7.61 -6.25 5.69
C TRP A 35 8.98 -6.78 6.13
N ILE A 36 9.22 -8.09 5.95
CA ILE A 36 10.46 -8.74 6.39
C ILE A 36 11.68 -8.24 5.62
N TYR A 37 11.54 -8.05 4.31
CA TYR A 37 12.68 -7.75 3.43
C TYR A 37 12.81 -6.28 3.06
N GLY A 38 11.79 -5.43 3.24
CA GLY A 38 11.72 -4.08 2.66
C GLY A 38 12.88 -3.15 3.03
N GLU A 39 13.55 -3.39 4.15
CA GLU A 39 14.72 -2.62 4.59
C GLU A 39 16.06 -3.30 4.28
N THR A 40 16.03 -4.50 3.71
CA THR A 40 17.23 -5.26 3.37
C THR A 40 17.80 -4.85 2.02
N PRO A 41 19.13 -4.93 1.81
CA PRO A 41 19.71 -4.80 0.49
C PRO A 41 19.11 -5.84 -0.46
N ASP A 42 18.81 -5.40 -1.68
CA ASP A 42 18.26 -6.25 -2.74
C ASP A 42 16.87 -6.85 -2.43
N TRP A 43 16.06 -6.14 -1.62
CA TRP A 43 14.73 -6.59 -1.20
C TRP A 43 13.83 -6.99 -2.38
N GLN A 44 13.91 -6.29 -3.51
CA GLN A 44 13.09 -6.55 -4.70
C GLN A 44 13.33 -7.97 -5.23
N ASN A 45 14.58 -8.40 -5.32
CA ASN A 45 14.90 -9.76 -5.74
C ASN A 45 14.49 -10.78 -4.67
N ARG A 46 14.70 -10.49 -3.39
CA ARG A 46 14.30 -11.38 -2.29
C ARG A 46 12.80 -11.64 -2.29
N VAL A 47 11.99 -10.58 -2.39
CA VAL A 47 10.53 -10.65 -2.44
C VAL A 47 10.08 -11.41 -3.69
N ARG A 48 10.57 -11.04 -4.87
CA ARG A 48 10.16 -11.67 -6.13
C ARG A 48 10.54 -13.16 -6.20
N VAL A 49 11.73 -13.55 -5.73
CA VAL A 49 12.15 -14.95 -5.68
C VAL A 49 11.31 -15.74 -4.67
N ALA A 50 11.09 -15.23 -3.47
CA ALA A 50 10.25 -15.89 -2.47
C ALA A 50 8.79 -16.03 -2.94
N ALA A 51 8.22 -14.96 -3.52
CA ALA A 51 6.89 -14.96 -4.11
C ALA A 51 6.79 -15.95 -5.28
N PHE A 52 7.79 -16.00 -6.17
CA PHE A 52 7.85 -16.98 -7.25
C PHE A 52 7.79 -18.41 -6.74
N LEU A 53 8.63 -18.75 -5.75
CA LEU A 53 8.64 -20.09 -5.16
C LEU A 53 7.29 -20.45 -4.53
N HIS A 54 6.67 -19.50 -3.82
CA HIS A 54 5.34 -19.68 -3.23
C HIS A 54 4.25 -19.90 -4.28
N PHE A 55 4.12 -19.00 -5.27
CA PHE A 55 3.10 -19.09 -6.32
C PHE A 55 3.28 -20.32 -7.21
N ALA A 56 4.52 -20.69 -7.48
CA ALA A 56 4.84 -21.87 -8.28
C ALA A 56 4.68 -23.18 -7.49
N GLY A 57 4.45 -23.14 -6.17
CA GLY A 57 4.42 -24.32 -5.31
C GLY A 57 5.74 -25.07 -5.31
N ILE A 58 6.85 -24.33 -5.35
CA ILE A 58 8.21 -24.88 -5.40
C ILE A 58 8.83 -24.80 -3.99
N GLU A 59 9.25 -25.96 -3.49
CA GLU A 59 10.00 -26.06 -2.24
C GLU A 59 11.49 -26.21 -2.54
N VAL A 60 12.34 -25.51 -1.79
CA VAL A 60 13.80 -25.62 -1.88
C VAL A 60 14.31 -26.57 -0.80
N TYR A 61 15.00 -27.64 -1.20
CA TYR A 61 15.56 -28.61 -0.26
C TYR A 61 17.01 -28.35 0.12
N HIS A 62 17.84 -28.14 -0.90
CA HIS A 62 19.27 -28.06 -0.71
C HIS A 62 19.90 -27.15 -1.76
N ARG A 63 20.88 -26.35 -1.34
CA ARG A 63 21.71 -25.59 -2.25
C ARG A 63 22.82 -26.50 -2.76
N THR A 64 23.00 -26.53 -4.06
CA THR A 64 24.05 -27.28 -4.77
C THR A 64 25.04 -26.32 -5.39
N ASP A 65 26.18 -26.83 -5.87
CA ASP A 65 27.17 -26.02 -6.60
C ASP A 65 26.61 -25.43 -7.91
N ALA A 66 25.58 -26.06 -8.48
CA ALA A 66 24.98 -25.69 -9.77
C ALA A 66 23.62 -24.97 -9.64
N GLY A 67 23.14 -24.68 -8.43
CA GLY A 67 21.81 -24.10 -8.22
C GLY A 67 21.09 -24.62 -6.98
N TRP A 68 19.76 -24.65 -7.00
CA TRP A 68 18.96 -25.17 -5.89
C TRP A 68 18.19 -26.42 -6.29
N LEU A 69 18.35 -27.49 -5.51
CA LEU A 69 17.50 -28.67 -5.64
C LEU A 69 16.11 -28.35 -5.10
N CYS A 70 15.15 -28.37 -6.01
CA CYS A 70 13.78 -27.96 -5.78
C CYS A 70 12.80 -29.11 -6.00
N ARG A 71 11.61 -29.00 -5.41
CA ARG A 71 10.48 -29.91 -5.60
C ARG A 71 9.22 -29.13 -5.93
N LYS A 72 8.47 -29.61 -6.92
CA LYS A 72 7.10 -29.19 -7.21
C LYS A 72 6.21 -30.42 -7.26
N GLY A 73 5.37 -30.63 -6.25
CA GLY A 73 4.60 -31.87 -6.10
C GLY A 73 5.52 -33.10 -6.04
N LYS A 74 5.42 -33.99 -7.04
CA LYS A 74 6.26 -35.21 -7.14
C LYS A 74 7.52 -35.01 -7.99
N GLN A 75 7.67 -33.87 -8.65
CA GLN A 75 8.80 -33.60 -9.54
C GLN A 75 9.93 -32.95 -8.77
N THR A 76 11.15 -33.46 -8.96
CA THR A 76 12.38 -32.83 -8.48
C THR A 76 13.16 -32.26 -9.65
N PHE A 77 13.75 -31.08 -9.46
CA PHE A 77 14.55 -30.41 -10.47
C PHE A 77 15.60 -29.50 -9.84
N ASN A 78 16.63 -29.14 -10.61
CA ASN A 78 17.64 -28.17 -10.19
C ASN A 78 17.29 -26.82 -10.80
N LEU A 79 17.00 -25.84 -9.96
CA LEU A 79 16.73 -24.47 -10.38
C LEU A 79 18.06 -23.76 -10.65
N ASN A 80 18.33 -23.50 -11.93
CA ASN A 80 19.49 -22.72 -12.36
C ASN A 80 19.31 -21.25 -11.94
N PRO A 81 20.20 -20.68 -11.11
CA PRO A 81 20.14 -19.29 -10.69
C PRO A 81 20.18 -18.29 -11.85
N GLU A 82 20.82 -18.64 -12.97
CA GLU A 82 20.90 -17.77 -14.16
C GLU A 82 19.54 -17.51 -14.81
N LEU A 83 18.56 -18.39 -14.60
CA LEU A 83 17.20 -18.24 -15.11
C LEU A 83 16.31 -17.37 -14.21
N LEU A 84 16.73 -17.10 -12.97
CA LEU A 84 15.90 -16.36 -12.02
C LEU A 84 15.41 -15.01 -12.55
N PRO A 85 16.24 -14.15 -13.19
CA PRO A 85 15.77 -12.86 -13.70
C PRO A 85 14.57 -13.00 -14.65
N GLU A 86 14.61 -13.98 -15.55
CA GLU A 86 13.51 -14.24 -16.50
C GLU A 86 12.28 -14.82 -15.80
N LEU A 87 12.48 -15.74 -14.84
CA LEU A 87 11.40 -16.40 -14.11
C LEU A 87 10.61 -15.45 -13.21
N VAL A 88 11.29 -14.44 -12.64
CA VAL A 88 10.66 -13.49 -11.71
C VAL A 88 10.25 -12.18 -12.36
N ALA A 89 10.61 -11.93 -13.63
CA ALA A 89 10.22 -10.72 -14.35
C ALA A 89 8.70 -10.44 -14.34
N PRO A 90 7.80 -11.44 -14.45
CA PRO A 90 6.36 -11.18 -14.33
C PRO A 90 5.91 -10.65 -12.96
N LEU A 91 6.74 -10.78 -11.92
CA LEU A 91 6.46 -10.36 -10.55
C LEU A 91 6.96 -8.94 -10.24
N ASP A 92 7.37 -8.18 -11.24
CA ASP A 92 7.88 -6.81 -11.06
C ASP A 92 6.85 -5.88 -10.40
N PHE A 93 5.56 -6.13 -10.64
CA PHE A 93 4.46 -5.38 -10.01
C PHE A 93 4.50 -5.40 -8.47
N LEU A 94 5.12 -6.41 -7.86
CA LEU A 94 5.29 -6.50 -6.40
C LEU A 94 6.21 -5.41 -5.84
N CYS A 95 7.03 -4.79 -6.68
CA CYS A 95 7.90 -3.69 -6.32
C CYS A 95 7.21 -2.32 -6.37
N HIS A 96 5.97 -2.28 -6.89
CA HIS A 96 5.18 -1.07 -7.10
C HIS A 96 3.92 -1.11 -6.22
N SER A 97 4.11 -0.97 -4.90
CA SER A 97 2.99 -0.99 -3.93
C SER A 97 2.01 0.17 -4.12
N GLU A 98 2.45 1.28 -4.71
CA GLU A 98 1.61 2.42 -5.07
C GLU A 98 0.57 2.09 -6.17
N GLU A 99 0.80 1.01 -6.93
CA GLU A 99 -0.13 0.50 -7.95
C GLU A 99 -1.08 -0.58 -7.41
N MET A 100 -1.03 -0.85 -6.10
CA MET A 100 -1.99 -1.75 -5.47
C MET A 100 -3.42 -1.27 -5.72
N ASN A 101 -4.28 -2.20 -6.12
CA ASN A 101 -5.72 -2.00 -6.29
C ASN A 101 -6.53 -3.06 -5.51
N VAL A 102 -5.89 -3.63 -4.48
CA VAL A 102 -6.43 -4.62 -3.56
C VAL A 102 -5.93 -4.34 -2.16
N ARG A 103 -6.63 -4.90 -1.18
CA ARG A 103 -6.31 -4.81 0.24
C ARG A 103 -6.68 -6.13 0.92
N ILE A 104 -6.17 -6.31 2.13
CA ILE A 104 -6.66 -7.36 3.00
C ILE A 104 -8.12 -7.03 3.36
N GLU A 105 -9.05 -7.94 3.06
CA GLU A 105 -10.50 -7.67 3.19
C GLU A 105 -11.00 -7.72 4.65
N GLU A 106 -10.35 -8.53 5.48
CA GLU A 106 -10.66 -8.68 6.89
C GLU A 106 -9.35 -8.83 7.66
N ALA A 107 -9.15 -8.09 8.75
CA ALA A 107 -7.99 -8.17 9.61
C ALA A 107 -8.40 -8.12 11.09
N ALA A 108 -7.75 -8.94 11.92
CA ALA A 108 -8.11 -9.11 13.33
C ALA A 108 -9.63 -9.35 13.59
N GLY A 109 -10.34 -9.98 12.64
CA GLY A 109 -11.78 -10.24 12.74
C GLY A 109 -12.69 -9.07 12.32
N HIS A 110 -12.13 -7.96 11.83
CA HIS A 110 -12.88 -6.79 11.40
C HIS A 110 -12.77 -6.55 9.89
N LYS A 111 -13.85 -6.07 9.28
CA LYS A 111 -13.94 -5.84 7.84
C LYS A 111 -13.33 -4.49 7.45
N ALA A 112 -12.60 -4.49 6.34
CA ALA A 112 -12.09 -3.27 5.73
C ALA A 112 -13.24 -2.40 5.16
N TYR A 113 -13.04 -1.07 5.16
CA TYR A 113 -13.76 -0.18 4.23
C TYR A 113 -13.58 -0.60 2.77
N ASP A 114 -14.34 -0.03 1.83
CA ASP A 114 -14.07 -0.18 0.40
C ASP A 114 -12.66 0.33 0.05
N PHE A 115 -12.05 -0.16 -1.03
CA PHE A 115 -10.65 0.16 -1.34
C PHE A 115 -10.42 1.66 -1.53
N GLU A 116 -11.38 2.37 -2.11
CA GLU A 116 -11.28 3.78 -2.49
C GLU A 116 -11.67 4.73 -1.36
N LEU A 117 -12.13 4.19 -0.22
CA LEU A 117 -12.57 4.94 0.97
C LEU A 117 -13.73 5.89 0.66
N THR A 118 -14.64 5.49 -0.23
CA THR A 118 -15.81 6.30 -0.65
C THR A 118 -16.73 6.68 0.49
N GLU A 119 -16.89 5.81 1.49
CA GLU A 119 -17.78 6.06 2.63
C GLU A 119 -17.03 6.51 3.89
N LEU A 120 -15.72 6.77 3.81
CA LEU A 120 -14.94 7.17 4.98
C LEU A 120 -15.25 8.63 5.36
N PRO A 121 -15.69 8.91 6.60
CA PRO A 121 -15.85 10.28 7.07
C PRO A 121 -14.57 11.09 6.94
N PHE A 122 -14.68 12.34 6.49
CA PHE A 122 -13.51 13.19 6.25
C PHE A 122 -12.65 13.38 7.51
N GLY A 123 -13.24 13.42 8.69
CA GLY A 123 -12.51 13.49 9.96
C GLY A 123 -11.62 12.27 10.23
N LEU A 124 -12.01 11.08 9.77
CA LEU A 124 -11.18 9.87 9.85
C LEU A 124 -10.08 9.89 8.78
N TYR A 125 -10.36 10.40 7.58
CA TYR A 125 -9.33 10.63 6.56
C TYR A 125 -8.22 11.57 7.05
N LEU A 126 -8.57 12.69 7.69
CA LEU A 126 -7.57 13.60 8.25
C LEU A 126 -6.71 12.92 9.33
N GLN A 127 -7.31 12.04 10.14
CA GLN A 127 -6.57 11.24 11.13
C GLN A 127 -5.64 10.23 10.46
N LEU A 128 -6.11 9.50 9.44
CA LEU A 128 -5.27 8.60 8.64
C LEU A 128 -4.06 9.34 8.09
N GLU A 129 -4.28 10.54 7.56
CA GLU A 129 -3.20 11.30 6.96
C GLU A 129 -2.16 11.75 7.98
N ASN A 130 -2.60 12.17 9.17
CA ASN A 130 -1.70 12.46 10.28
C ASN A 130 -0.89 11.22 10.72
N TYR A 131 -1.53 10.06 10.90
CA TYR A 131 -0.82 8.84 11.31
C TYR A 131 0.13 8.32 10.23
N TYR A 132 -0.26 8.40 8.95
CA TYR A 132 0.59 7.99 7.83
C TYR A 132 1.87 8.81 7.76
N GLN A 133 1.77 10.15 7.82
CA GLN A 133 2.94 11.02 7.83
C GLN A 133 3.78 10.82 9.09
N GLY A 134 3.13 10.63 10.25
CA GLY A 134 3.80 10.30 11.51
C GLY A 134 4.63 9.01 11.40
N PHE A 135 4.10 7.95 10.78
CA PHE A 135 4.84 6.71 10.55
C PHE A 135 6.03 6.91 9.61
N LEU A 136 5.87 7.65 8.50
CA LEU A 136 6.97 7.95 7.59
C LEU A 136 8.16 8.61 8.28
N GLN A 137 7.90 9.45 9.28
CA GLN A 137 8.93 10.18 10.03
C GLN A 137 9.54 9.37 11.17
N THR A 138 8.71 8.66 11.94
CA THR A 138 9.10 8.08 13.23
C THR A 138 9.30 6.57 13.19
N ARG A 139 8.71 5.89 12.19
CA ARG A 139 8.58 4.43 12.12
C ARG A 139 7.89 3.81 13.34
N ALA A 140 7.12 4.59 14.10
CA ALA A 140 6.42 4.10 15.29
C ALA A 140 5.26 3.16 14.94
N MET A 141 5.27 1.95 15.50
CA MET A 141 4.23 0.94 15.25
C MET A 141 2.83 1.39 15.70
N ASP A 142 2.73 2.24 16.72
CA ASP A 142 1.45 2.81 17.17
C ASP A 142 0.74 3.59 16.06
N ALA A 143 1.49 4.22 15.15
CA ALA A 143 0.91 4.90 14.00
C ALA A 143 0.31 3.89 12.99
N LEU A 144 0.97 2.76 12.73
CA LEU A 144 0.41 1.69 11.90
C LEU A 144 -0.83 1.08 12.52
N GLN A 145 -0.82 0.87 13.84
CA GLN A 145 -1.97 0.39 14.59
C GLN A 145 -3.18 1.32 14.38
N LYS A 146 -2.98 2.63 14.49
CA LYS A 146 -4.08 3.60 14.29
C LYS A 146 -4.56 3.69 12.84
N ILE A 147 -3.67 3.53 11.86
CA ILE A 147 -4.07 3.41 10.45
C ILE A 147 -4.97 2.18 10.26
N ALA A 148 -4.54 1.01 10.76
CA ALA A 148 -5.30 -0.22 10.66
C ALA A 148 -6.65 -0.12 11.40
N GLU A 149 -6.68 0.40 12.63
CA GLU A 149 -7.93 0.60 13.38
C GLU A 149 -8.96 1.42 12.61
N ILE A 150 -8.52 2.45 11.89
CA ILE A 150 -9.42 3.26 11.08
C ILE A 150 -9.91 2.47 9.86
N LEU A 151 -9.00 1.87 9.11
CA LEU A 151 -9.30 1.19 7.86
C LEU A 151 -10.14 -0.08 8.02
N TYR A 152 -10.04 -0.75 9.18
CA TYR A 152 -10.82 -1.94 9.53
C TYR A 152 -11.98 -1.66 10.49
N GLN A 153 -12.39 -0.39 10.69
CA GLN A 153 -13.62 -0.05 11.42
C GLN A 153 -13.68 -0.57 12.87
N CYS A 154 -12.57 -0.52 13.59
CA CYS A 154 -12.46 -1.09 14.94
C CYS A 154 -11.79 -0.11 15.93
N GLN A 155 -12.05 1.19 15.74
CA GLN A 155 -11.49 2.24 16.57
C GLN A 155 -11.95 2.06 18.02
N GLY A 156 -11.00 2.07 18.96
CA GLY A 156 -11.27 1.91 20.40
C GLY A 156 -11.38 0.46 20.88
N GLU A 157 -11.33 -0.54 19.99
CA GLU A 157 -11.42 -1.96 20.35
C GLU A 157 -10.06 -2.61 20.65
N SER A 158 -8.95 -1.92 20.34
CA SER A 158 -7.57 -2.39 20.55
C SER A 158 -7.30 -3.81 20.04
N PRO A 159 -7.62 -4.11 18.76
CA PRO A 159 -7.43 -5.44 18.19
C PRO A 159 -5.95 -5.81 18.05
N GLU A 160 -5.68 -7.12 18.13
CA GLU A 160 -4.35 -7.69 17.90
C GLU A 160 -4.13 -7.96 16.40
N PHE A 161 -3.58 -6.98 15.69
CA PHE A 161 -3.19 -7.14 14.29
C PHE A 161 -1.88 -7.90 14.14
N LYS A 162 -1.76 -8.66 13.05
CA LYS A 162 -0.48 -9.21 12.60
C LYS A 162 0.34 -8.14 11.87
N GLU A 163 1.65 -8.34 11.82
CA GLU A 163 2.57 -7.42 11.12
C GLU A 163 2.17 -7.17 9.66
N GLU A 164 1.77 -8.23 8.92
CA GLU A 164 1.30 -8.06 7.54
C GLU A 164 -0.03 -7.31 7.42
N GLU A 165 -0.86 -7.28 8.46
CA GLU A 165 -2.13 -6.54 8.45
C GLU A 165 -1.89 -5.06 8.67
N LEU A 166 -0.99 -4.73 9.61
CA LEU A 166 -0.53 -3.37 9.86
C LEU A 166 0.18 -2.79 8.65
N PHE A 167 1.14 -3.52 8.09
CA PHE A 167 1.88 -3.05 6.93
C PHE A 167 1.00 -3.02 5.67
N GLY A 168 0.08 -3.98 5.52
CA GLY A 168 -0.90 -3.99 4.45
C GLY A 168 -1.82 -2.77 4.48
N ALA A 169 -2.28 -2.36 5.66
CA ALA A 169 -3.07 -1.15 5.86
C ALA A 169 -2.29 0.11 5.43
N PHE A 170 -1.00 0.18 5.76
CA PHE A 170 -0.12 1.27 5.33
C PHE A 170 0.07 1.32 3.81
N LEU A 171 0.40 0.19 3.18
CA LEU A 171 0.55 0.12 1.72
C LEU A 171 -0.75 0.47 0.99
N TRP A 172 -1.88 -0.06 1.48
CA TRP A 172 -3.20 0.23 0.94
C TRP A 172 -3.47 1.74 0.98
N TYR A 173 -3.31 2.40 2.13
CA TYR A 173 -3.55 3.83 2.21
C TYR A 173 -2.57 4.64 1.33
N GLY A 174 -1.30 4.20 1.21
CA GLY A 174 -0.35 4.77 0.26
C GLY A 174 -0.84 4.75 -1.19
N ALA A 175 -1.42 3.64 -1.64
CA ALA A 175 -2.03 3.52 -2.97
C ALA A 175 -3.28 4.40 -3.11
N VAL A 176 -4.13 4.47 -2.09
CA VAL A 176 -5.32 5.35 -2.08
C VAL A 176 -4.92 6.82 -2.19
N LYS A 177 -3.83 7.25 -1.56
CA LYS A 177 -3.35 8.63 -1.72
C LYS A 177 -2.99 8.95 -3.16
N LEU A 178 -2.32 8.02 -3.85
CA LEU A 178 -2.01 8.20 -5.27
C LEU A 178 -3.28 8.24 -6.12
N LEU A 179 -4.29 7.44 -5.79
CA LEU A 179 -5.61 7.49 -6.40
C LEU A 179 -6.26 8.86 -6.20
N LEU A 180 -6.41 9.31 -4.96
CA LEU A 180 -7.03 10.59 -4.61
C LEU A 180 -6.31 11.77 -5.26
N SER A 181 -4.97 11.77 -5.32
CA SER A 181 -4.21 12.81 -6.02
C SER A 181 -4.47 12.88 -7.52
N ARG A 182 -4.85 11.77 -8.16
CA ARG A 182 -5.22 11.76 -9.59
C ARG A 182 -6.59 12.38 -9.82
N PHE A 183 -7.53 12.20 -8.89
CA PHE A 183 -8.88 12.73 -8.98
C PHE A 183 -8.99 14.18 -8.50
N HIS A 184 -8.12 14.60 -7.58
CA HIS A 184 -8.09 15.95 -6.99
C HIS A 184 -6.75 16.67 -7.25
N PRO A 185 -6.39 16.91 -8.53
CA PRO A 185 -5.06 17.39 -8.90
C PRO A 185 -4.82 18.87 -8.60
N HIS A 186 -5.87 19.69 -8.42
CA HIS A 186 -5.73 21.10 -8.08
C HIS A 186 -5.41 21.27 -6.59
N PHE A 187 -5.97 20.41 -5.75
CA PHE A 187 -5.74 20.42 -4.31
C PHE A 187 -4.53 19.58 -3.88
N LEU A 188 -4.45 18.30 -4.25
CA LEU A 188 -3.40 17.36 -3.83
C LEU A 188 -2.17 17.38 -4.74
N LYS A 189 -1.68 18.58 -5.09
CA LYS A 189 -0.50 18.77 -5.94
C LYS A 189 0.74 18.11 -5.31
N LYS A 190 1.58 17.48 -6.15
CA LYS A 190 2.91 17.06 -5.72
C LYS A 190 3.72 18.32 -5.37
N SER A 191 4.20 18.42 -4.13
CA SER A 191 5.11 19.50 -3.74
C SER A 191 6.43 19.38 -4.51
N GLU A 192 6.87 20.46 -5.15
CA GLU A 192 8.20 20.53 -5.79
C GLU A 192 9.32 20.77 -4.76
N GLU A 193 8.95 21.24 -3.56
CA GLU A 193 9.88 21.48 -2.46
C GLU A 193 9.67 20.43 -1.36
N SER A 194 10.75 19.76 -0.98
CA SER A 194 10.82 18.94 0.24
C SER A 194 10.86 19.87 1.46
N ALA A 195 9.76 20.56 1.73
CA ALA A 195 9.59 21.25 3.00
C ALA A 195 9.59 20.19 4.12
N ASP A 196 10.26 20.47 5.23
CA ASP A 196 10.22 19.60 6.41
C ASP A 196 8.77 19.51 6.91
N ILE A 197 8.12 18.38 6.63
CA ILE A 197 6.78 18.09 7.13
C ILE A 197 6.90 17.89 8.63
N THR A 198 6.49 18.88 9.43
CA THR A 198 6.42 18.76 10.89
C THR A 198 5.00 18.45 11.34
N GLN A 199 4.82 17.89 12.54
CA GLN A 199 3.48 17.71 13.12
C GLN A 199 2.69 19.02 13.21
N GLU A 200 3.39 20.14 13.43
CA GLU A 200 2.74 21.46 13.46
C GLU A 200 2.23 21.87 12.07
N SER A 201 3.05 21.72 11.03
CA SER A 201 2.64 22.01 9.64
C SER A 201 1.46 21.13 9.19
N MET A 202 1.44 19.86 9.61
CA MET A 202 0.34 18.93 9.35
C MET A 202 -0.97 19.41 10.00
N ARG A 203 -0.90 19.78 11.29
CA ARG A 203 -2.05 20.29 12.04
C ARG A 203 -2.58 21.59 11.42
N GLU A 204 -1.69 22.50 11.01
CA GLU A 204 -2.07 23.74 10.34
C GLU A 204 -2.76 23.47 8.99
N GLY A 205 -2.22 22.54 8.19
CA GLY A 205 -2.83 22.11 6.93
C GLY A 205 -4.23 21.53 7.12
N MET A 206 -4.42 20.65 8.11
CA MET A 206 -5.73 20.09 8.45
C MET A 206 -6.73 21.18 8.88
N LEU A 207 -6.31 22.12 9.73
CA LEU A 207 -7.16 23.24 10.16
C LEU A 207 -7.52 24.18 9.01
N ALA A 208 -6.59 24.41 8.08
CA ALA A 208 -6.85 25.20 6.89
C ALA A 208 -7.93 24.54 6.01
N GLN A 209 -7.87 23.23 5.80
CA GLN A 209 -8.89 22.47 5.07
C GLN A 209 -10.27 22.59 5.72
N ILE A 210 -10.37 22.37 7.03
CA ILE A 210 -11.62 22.50 7.77
C ILE A 210 -12.15 23.94 7.67
N ARG A 211 -11.28 24.94 7.78
CA ARG A 211 -11.66 26.35 7.67
C ARG A 211 -12.16 26.72 6.28
N LEU A 212 -11.55 26.16 5.22
CA LEU A 212 -11.98 26.35 3.84
C LEU A 212 -13.40 25.79 3.63
N LEU A 213 -13.62 24.53 4.02
CA LEU A 213 -14.92 23.85 3.88
C LEU A 213 -16.03 24.53 4.68
N THR A 214 -15.71 25.00 5.89
CA THR A 214 -16.69 25.67 6.76
C THR A 214 -16.85 27.16 6.47
N LYS A 215 -15.95 27.75 5.66
CA LYS A 215 -15.83 29.21 5.48
C LYS A 215 -15.67 29.96 6.82
N GLY A 216 -15.06 29.30 7.81
CA GLY A 216 -14.86 29.81 9.17
C GLY A 216 -16.05 29.65 10.12
N ASP A 217 -17.15 29.02 9.70
CA ASP A 217 -18.30 28.74 10.55
C ASP A 217 -18.08 27.47 11.38
N VAL A 218 -17.74 27.64 12.66
CA VAL A 218 -17.46 26.54 13.58
C VAL A 218 -18.65 25.59 13.78
N THR A 219 -19.88 26.05 13.57
CA THR A 219 -21.08 25.22 13.75
C THR A 219 -21.19 24.10 12.71
N LYS A 220 -20.51 24.26 11.57
CA LYS A 220 -20.48 23.28 10.48
C LYS A 220 -19.36 22.25 10.60
N GLN A 221 -18.40 22.46 11.51
CA GLN A 221 -17.22 21.57 11.63
C GLN A 221 -17.62 20.13 11.89
N ARG A 222 -18.58 19.91 12.79
CA ARG A 222 -19.05 18.57 13.13
C ARG A 222 -19.61 17.84 11.90
N TYR A 223 -20.48 18.52 11.15
CA TYR A 223 -21.05 17.96 9.92
C TYR A 223 -19.97 17.62 8.89
N ILE A 224 -18.98 18.52 8.70
CA ILE A 224 -17.87 18.26 7.78
C ILE A 224 -17.01 17.06 8.22
N LEU A 225 -16.76 16.91 9.52
CA LEU A 225 -15.85 15.87 10.02
C LEU A 225 -16.53 14.50 10.16
N GLU A 226 -17.81 14.46 10.54
CA GLU A 226 -18.52 13.23 10.90
C GLU A 226 -19.47 12.75 9.80
N GLU A 227 -20.11 13.66 9.06
CA GLU A 227 -21.22 13.34 8.14
C GLU A 227 -20.84 13.50 6.66
N THR A 228 -19.76 14.22 6.36
CA THR A 228 -19.28 14.40 4.99
C THR A 228 -18.23 13.35 4.68
N ASP A 229 -18.44 12.59 3.60
CA ASP A 229 -17.48 11.61 3.15
C ASP A 229 -16.22 12.28 2.57
N THR A 230 -15.14 11.50 2.51
CA THR A 230 -13.82 11.97 2.08
C THR A 230 -13.82 12.47 0.65
N TRP A 231 -14.55 11.80 -0.24
CA TRP A 231 -14.59 12.18 -1.65
C TRP A 231 -15.29 13.52 -1.84
N MET A 232 -16.48 13.69 -1.24
CA MET A 232 -17.22 14.95 -1.30
C MET A 232 -16.42 16.12 -0.72
N ALA A 233 -15.72 15.91 0.39
CA ALA A 233 -14.88 16.94 0.99
C ALA A 233 -13.68 17.30 0.09
N LEU A 234 -13.05 16.31 -0.54
CA LEU A 234 -11.91 16.53 -1.44
C LEU A 234 -12.34 17.17 -2.78
N ASP A 235 -13.50 16.80 -3.32
CA ASP A 235 -14.07 17.42 -4.52
C ASP A 235 -14.29 18.93 -4.32
N GLU A 236 -14.86 19.32 -3.17
CA GLU A 236 -15.06 20.74 -2.84
C GLU A 236 -13.72 21.47 -2.63
N LEU A 237 -12.75 20.84 -1.96
CA LEU A 237 -11.41 21.41 -1.78
C LEU A 237 -10.69 21.60 -3.13
N ASP A 238 -10.83 20.64 -4.05
CA ASP A 238 -10.26 20.72 -5.40
C ASP A 238 -10.90 21.83 -6.24
N ALA A 239 -12.23 21.95 -6.19
CA ALA A 239 -12.96 23.04 -6.84
C ALA A 239 -12.51 24.42 -6.31
N LEU A 240 -12.39 24.58 -4.99
CA LEU A 240 -11.91 25.81 -4.37
C LEU A 240 -10.45 26.13 -4.78
N ALA A 241 -9.58 25.12 -4.86
CA ALA A 241 -8.20 25.28 -5.29
C ALA A 241 -8.11 25.70 -6.76
N ARG A 242 -8.95 25.12 -7.62
CA ARG A 242 -9.06 25.49 -9.03
C ARG A 242 -9.54 26.94 -9.21
N ASP A 243 -10.59 27.33 -8.48
CA ASP A 243 -11.11 28.71 -8.52
C ASP A 243 -10.05 29.73 -8.10
N ALA A 244 -9.28 29.41 -7.05
CA ALA A 244 -8.17 30.25 -6.60
C ALA A 244 -7.08 30.39 -7.68
N ASP A 245 -6.71 29.30 -8.35
CA ASP A 245 -5.75 29.32 -9.47
C ASP A 245 -6.28 30.17 -10.64
N GLU A 246 -7.57 30.08 -10.96
CA GLU A 246 -8.20 30.90 -12.01
C GLU A 246 -8.23 32.38 -11.68
N ILE A 247 -8.55 32.74 -10.43
CA ILE A 247 -8.51 34.13 -9.94
C ILE A 247 -7.08 34.66 -10.01
N LYS A 248 -6.09 33.88 -9.55
CA LYS A 248 -4.68 34.26 -9.61
C LYS A 248 -4.21 34.49 -11.05
N LYS A 249 -4.65 33.65 -12.01
CA LYS A 249 -4.35 33.85 -13.45
C LYS A 249 -5.01 35.10 -14.04
N LYS A 250 -6.22 35.44 -13.60
CA LYS A 250 -6.99 36.58 -14.13
C LYS A 250 -6.61 37.92 -13.52
N TYR A 251 -6.20 37.93 -12.25
CA TYR A 251 -6.03 39.15 -11.45
C TYR A 251 -4.69 39.24 -10.71
N GLY A 252 -3.88 38.19 -10.70
CA GLY A 252 -2.54 38.20 -10.10
C GLY A 252 -1.52 38.78 -11.07
N ASN A 253 -1.30 40.10 -10.97
CA ASN A 253 -0.06 40.73 -11.41
C ASN A 253 1.05 40.47 -10.39
#